data_AF-A0A349J7B6-F1
#
_entry.id   AF-A0A349J7B6-F1
#
_cell.length_a   1.000
_cell.length_b   1.000
_cell.length_c   1.000
_cell.angle_alpha   90.00
_cell.angle_beta   90.00
_cell.angle_gamma   90.00
#
_symmetry.space_group_name_H-M   'P 1'
#
loop_
_entity.id
_entity.type
_entity.pdbx_description
1 polymer ?
#
loop_
_entity_poly.entity_id
_entity_poly.type
_entity_poly.pdbx_seq_one_letter_code
_entity_poly.pdbx_strand_id
1 'polypeptide(L)'
;MAIQHPLPRGTKVALVAAVTDFDSEDEERVTPAGAVGRITGIATERDNGDEGFCYDLEFDTGAWLTVDDNELDDLTRFRVV
;
A
#
# COMPACT_ATOMS: atom_id res chain seq x y z
N MET A 1 2.26 -9.58 14.88
CA MET A 1 3.47 -8.76 15.08
C MET A 1 3.12 -7.39 14.54
N ALA A 2 3.34 -6.31 15.29
CA ALA A 2 3.14 -4.96 14.77
C ALA A 2 4.22 -4.67 13.71
N ILE A 3 3.87 -3.97 12.63
CA ILE A 3 4.84 -3.54 11.63
C ILE A 3 5.60 -2.33 12.21
N GLN A 4 6.88 -2.22 11.91
CA GLN A 4 7.69 -1.09 12.35
C GLN A 4 7.80 -0.05 11.23
N HIS A 5 7.35 1.17 11.49
CA HIS A 5 7.43 2.30 10.56
C HIS A 5 8.59 3.25 10.94
N PRO A 6 9.18 3.99 9.97
CA PRO A 6 8.92 3.87 8.54
C PRO A 6 9.58 2.64 7.92
N LEU A 7 8.89 2.00 6.97
CA LEU A 7 9.47 0.92 6.18
C LEU A 7 10.37 1.48 5.08
N PRO A 8 11.53 0.87 4.80
CA PRO A 8 12.42 1.37 3.75
C PRO A 8 11.83 1.15 2.34
N ARG A 9 12.21 2.01 1.39
CA ARG A 9 11.93 1.78 -0.03
C ARG A 9 12.48 0.43 -0.48
N GLY A 10 11.73 -0.27 -1.33
CA GLY A 10 12.03 -1.64 -1.76
C GLY A 10 11.51 -2.73 -0.83
N THR A 11 10.96 -2.39 0.35
CA THR A 11 10.24 -3.36 1.19
C THR A 11 9.11 -3.98 0.39
N LYS A 12 9.02 -5.31 0.41
CA LYS A 12 7.97 -6.04 -0.29
C LYS A 12 6.70 -6.10 0.56
N VAL A 13 5.57 -5.87 -0.10
CA VAL A 13 4.24 -5.93 0.52
C VAL A 13 3.37 -6.83 -0.33
N ALA A 14 2.73 -7.81 0.30
CA ALA A 14 1.73 -8.65 -0.33
C ALA A 14 0.33 -8.19 0.07
N LEU A 15 -0.58 -8.17 -0.90
CA LEU A 15 -2.01 -8.03 -0.64
C LEU A 15 -2.58 -9.36 -0.15
N VAL A 16 -3.28 -9.32 0.98
CA VAL A 16 -4.00 -10.46 1.55
C VAL A 16 -5.41 -10.56 0.96
N ALA A 17 -6.04 -9.41 0.71
CA ALA A 17 -7.33 -9.28 0.04
C ALA A 17 -7.18 -8.42 -1.22
N ALA A 18 -8.09 -8.60 -2.19
CA ALA A 18 -8.12 -7.76 -3.37
C ALA A 18 -8.49 -6.32 -2.97
N VAL A 19 -7.88 -5.35 -3.64
CA VAL A 19 -8.20 -3.93 -3.51
C VAL A 19 -8.77 -3.44 -4.82
N THR A 20 -9.95 -2.83 -4.75
CA THR A 20 -10.55 -2.10 -5.86
C THR A 20 -10.35 -0.61 -5.60
N ASP A 21 -9.83 0.08 -6.59
CA ASP A 21 -9.63 1.53 -6.60
C ASP A 21 -10.10 2.12 -7.93
N PHE A 22 -10.32 3.43 -7.98
CA PHE A 22 -10.71 4.14 -9.19
C PHE A 22 -9.62 5.14 -9.56
N ASP A 23 -9.17 5.11 -10.81
CA ASP A 23 -8.18 6.09 -11.25
C ASP A 23 -8.81 7.47 -11.53
N SER A 24 -7.99 8.43 -11.95
CA SER A 24 -8.43 9.79 -12.25
C SER A 24 -9.46 9.90 -13.39
N GLU A 25 -9.63 8.84 -14.19
CA GLU A 25 -10.62 8.74 -15.26
C GLU A 25 -11.87 7.95 -14.84
N ASP A 26 -11.99 7.60 -13.54
CA ASP A 26 -13.07 6.79 -12.95
C ASP A 26 -13.09 5.34 -13.48
N GLU A 27 -11.94 4.85 -13.98
CA GLU A 27 -11.80 3.45 -14.40
C GLU A 27 -11.50 2.55 -13.19
N GLU A 28 -12.28 1.47 -13.04
CA GLU A 28 -12.08 0.48 -11.99
C GLU A 28 -10.75 -0.26 -12.19
N ARG A 29 -9.87 -0.19 -11.20
CA ARG A 29 -8.63 -0.95 -11.13
C ARG A 29 -8.68 -1.93 -9.97
N VAL A 30 -8.45 -3.20 -10.29
CA VAL A 30 -8.41 -4.27 -9.29
C VAL A 30 -6.98 -4.77 -9.14
N THR A 31 -6.44 -4.63 -7.93
CA THR A 31 -5.20 -5.32 -7.55
C THR A 31 -5.59 -6.62 -6.85
N PRO A 32 -5.26 -7.80 -7.42
CA PRO A 32 -5.74 -9.06 -6.90
C PRO A 32 -5.08 -9.43 -5.57
N ALA A 33 -5.79 -10.23 -4.77
CA ALA A 33 -5.19 -10.87 -3.59
C ALA A 33 -3.98 -11.71 -3.99
N GLY A 34 -2.92 -11.67 -3.18
CA GLY A 34 -1.65 -12.33 -3.46
C GLY A 34 -0.71 -11.54 -4.37
N ALA A 35 -1.14 -10.39 -4.92
CA ALA A 35 -0.23 -9.49 -5.61
C ALA A 35 0.87 -9.02 -4.66
N VAL A 36 2.11 -9.06 -5.14
CA VAL A 36 3.27 -8.56 -4.41
C VAL A 36 3.73 -7.29 -5.07
N GLY A 37 3.85 -6.23 -4.27
CA GLY A 37 4.40 -4.95 -4.67
C GLY A 37 5.58 -4.56 -3.80
N ARG A 38 6.11 -3.37 -4.06
CA ARG A 38 7.22 -2.78 -3.33
C ARG A 38 6.94 -1.32 -3.01
N ILE A 39 7.47 -0.88 -1.87
CA ILE A 39 7.44 0.55 -1.49
C ILE A 39 8.37 1.34 -2.43
N THR A 40 7.85 2.33 -3.13
CA THR A 40 8.61 3.23 -4.01
C THR A 40 8.68 4.65 -3.46
N GLY A 41 7.64 5.09 -2.76
CA GLY A 41 7.49 6.40 -2.13
C GLY A 41 7.21 6.31 -0.64
N ILE A 42 7.61 7.34 0.11
CA ILE A 42 7.36 7.47 1.54
C ILE A 42 7.15 8.97 1.82
N ALA A 43 6.03 9.32 2.44
CA ALA A 43 5.75 10.64 2.97
C ALA A 43 5.58 10.58 4.50
N THR A 44 5.80 11.70 5.17
CA THR A 44 5.70 11.85 6.65
C THR A 44 4.37 12.47 7.08
N GLU A 45 3.34 12.27 6.28
CA GLU A 45 1.96 12.70 6.49
C GLU A 45 1.07 11.66 5.79
N ARG A 46 -0.07 11.32 6.39
CA ARG A 46 -1.08 10.45 5.78
C ARG A 46 -1.79 11.13 4.62
N ASP A 47 -2.45 10.37 3.76
CA ASP A 47 -3.15 10.92 2.59
C ASP A 47 -4.26 11.92 2.96
N ASN A 48 -4.80 11.81 4.17
CA ASN A 48 -5.81 12.68 4.75
C ASN A 48 -5.24 13.93 5.46
N GLY A 49 -3.91 14.07 5.53
CA GLY A 49 -3.21 15.17 6.21
C GLY A 49 -2.92 14.94 7.69
N ASP A 50 -3.25 13.78 8.25
CA ASP A 50 -2.94 13.45 9.64
C ASP A 50 -1.45 13.08 9.83
N GLU A 51 -0.97 13.19 11.08
CA GLU A 51 0.35 12.69 11.45
C GLU A 51 0.45 11.18 11.25
N GLY A 52 1.52 10.74 10.57
CA GLY A 52 1.78 9.34 10.26
C GLY A 52 2.70 9.20 9.06
N PHE A 53 2.69 8.03 8.44
CA PHE A 53 3.38 7.80 7.17
C PHE A 53 2.41 7.35 6.10
N CYS A 54 2.67 7.78 4.87
CA CYS A 54 1.99 7.34 3.68
C CYS A 54 3.01 6.68 2.74
N TYR A 55 2.65 5.55 2.15
CA TYR A 55 3.51 4.74 1.29
C TYR A 55 2.94 4.61 -0.12
N ASP A 56 3.79 4.78 -1.12
CA ASP A 56 3.43 4.41 -2.49
C ASP A 56 3.90 2.98 -2.77
N LEU A 57 2.97 2.13 -3.18
CA LEU A 57 3.19 0.74 -3.57
C LEU A 57 3.09 0.58 -5.08
N GLU A 58 4.10 0.00 -5.69
CA GLU A 58 4.08 -0.44 -7.09
C GLU A 58 4.00 -1.97 -7.14
N PHE A 59 2.98 -2.50 -7.82
CA PHE A 59 2.78 -3.93 -7.99
C PHE A 59 3.30 -4.42 -9.35
N ASP A 60 3.68 -5.70 -9.43
CA ASP A 60 4.16 -6.32 -10.67
C ASP A 60 3.14 -6.26 -11.82
N THR A 61 1.86 -6.09 -11.51
CA THR A 61 0.77 -5.90 -12.48
C THR A 61 0.77 -4.51 -13.12
N GLY A 62 1.62 -3.58 -12.64
CA GLY A 62 1.60 -2.17 -13.02
C GLY A 62 0.58 -1.33 -12.23
N ALA A 63 -0.14 -1.94 -11.29
CA ALA A 63 -1.03 -1.23 -10.38
C ALA A 63 -0.23 -0.42 -9.35
N TRP A 64 -0.81 0.70 -8.92
CA TRP A 64 -0.26 1.58 -7.91
C TRP A 64 -1.28 1.78 -6.81
N LEU A 65 -0.84 1.73 -5.56
CA LEU A 65 -1.67 2.05 -4.40
C LEU A 65 -0.91 2.99 -3.48
N THR A 66 -1.60 4.00 -2.98
CA THR A 66 -1.15 4.82 -1.87
C THR A 66 -1.82 4.27 -0.61
N VAL A 67 -1.03 3.98 0.42
CA VAL A 67 -1.50 3.28 1.63
C VAL A 67 -0.90 3.95 2.86
N ASP A 68 -1.74 4.27 3.83
CA ASP A 68 -1.29 4.83 5.10
C ASP A 68 -0.70 3.75 6.02
N ASP A 69 0.14 4.16 6.97
CA ASP A 69 0.77 3.25 7.94
C ASP A 69 -0.24 2.41 8.75
N ASN A 70 -1.33 3.01 9.22
CA ASN A 70 -2.41 2.33 9.94
C ASN A 70 -3.17 1.33 9.06
N GLU A 71 -3.31 1.59 7.77
CA GLU A 71 -3.87 0.63 6.82
C GLU A 71 -2.91 -0.51 6.56
N LEU A 72 -1.61 -0.22 6.43
CA LEU A 72 -0.57 -1.22 6.22
C LEU A 72 -0.42 -2.15 7.43
N ASP A 73 -0.71 -1.65 8.63
CA ASP A 73 -0.82 -2.42 9.88
C ASP A 73 -2.03 -3.37 9.92
N ASP A 74 -3.02 -3.21 9.03
CA ASP A 74 -4.14 -4.15 8.90
C ASP A 74 -3.68 -5.44 8.20
N LEU A 75 -3.29 -6.41 9.03
CA LEU A 75 -2.83 -7.73 8.60
C LEU A 75 -3.90 -8.57 7.87
N THR A 76 -5.16 -8.12 7.82
CA THR A 76 -6.21 -8.74 7.00
C THR A 76 -6.19 -8.23 5.56
N ARG A 77 -5.53 -7.09 5.31
CA ARG A 77 -5.39 -6.45 3.99
C ARG A 77 -3.97 -6.56 3.45
N PHE A 78 -2.95 -6.35 4.29
CA PHE A 78 -1.55 -6.28 3.86
C PHE A 78 -0.62 -7.17 4.69
N ARG A 79 0.49 -7.56 4.08
CA ARG A 79 1.56 -8.27 4.76
C ARG A 79 2.92 -7.85 4.22
N VAL A 80 3.81 -7.41 5.10
CA VAL A 80 5.24 -7.23 4.77
C VAL A 80 5.90 -8.59 4.58
N VAL A 81 6.71 -8.74 3.52
CA VAL A 81 7.34 -10.00 3.09
C VAL A 81 8.86 -9.91 3.11
#